data_AF-A0A7W3DDR6-F1
#
_entry.id   AF-A0A7W3DDR6-F1
#
_cell.length_a   1.000
_cell.length_b   1.000
_cell.length_c   1.000
_cell.angle_alpha   90.00
_cell.angle_beta   90.00
_cell.angle_gamma   90.00
#
_symmetry.space_group_name_H-M   'P 1'
#
loop_
_entity.id
_entity.type
_entity.pdbx_description
1 polymer ?
#
loop_
_entity_poly.entity_id
_entity_poly.type
_entity_poly.pdbx_seq_one_letter_code
_entity_poly.pdbx_strand_id
1 'polypeptide(L)'
;MNTEELQKQIFVTPAEFAYLTGRTLKSVRNLMDRAQLPVHREGMPGSKRPKRFIMLQEYWDAVAHCRALVTPEERHYIDRLMHDEATYRRTTGNKHNVLKRNSRSALSHGRA
;
A
#
# COMPACT_ATOMS: atom_id res chain seq x y z
N MET A 1 -14.97 -10.11 -19.03
CA MET A 1 -15.14 -8.78 -18.41
C MET A 1 -14.09 -7.85 -18.96
N ASN A 2 -14.50 -6.66 -19.38
CA ASN A 2 -13.57 -5.61 -19.75
C ASN A 2 -12.98 -4.93 -18.49
N THR A 3 -11.79 -4.35 -18.59
CA THR A 3 -11.13 -3.63 -17.48
C THR A 3 -11.98 -2.48 -16.95
N GLU A 4 -12.66 -1.77 -17.84
CA GLU A 4 -13.54 -0.65 -17.50
C GLU A 4 -14.75 -1.08 -16.66
N GLU A 5 -15.27 -2.29 -16.89
CA GLU A 5 -16.38 -2.85 -16.12
C GLU A 5 -15.91 -3.25 -14.72
N LEU A 6 -14.72 -3.85 -14.62
CA LEU A 6 -14.09 -4.23 -13.36
C LEU A 6 -13.79 -3.02 -12.46
N GLN A 7 -13.35 -1.90 -13.04
CA GLN A 7 -13.06 -0.68 -12.29
C GLN A 7 -14.29 -0.05 -11.63
N LYS A 8 -15.48 -0.30 -12.17
CA LYS A 8 -16.75 0.22 -11.62
C LYS A 8 -17.34 -0.67 -10.52
N GLN A 9 -16.78 -1.86 -10.29
CA GLN A 9 -17.27 -2.76 -9.26
C GLN A 9 -16.92 -2.24 -7.86
N ILE A 10 -17.84 -2.47 -6.92
CA ILE A 10 -17.63 -2.16 -5.50
C ILE A 10 -16.78 -3.26 -4.85
N PHE A 11 -17.10 -4.51 -5.15
CA PHE A 11 -16.42 -5.70 -4.63
C PHE A 11 -15.74 -6.44 -5.77
N VAL A 12 -14.46 -6.74 -5.62
CA VAL A 12 -13.70 -7.54 -6.57
C VAL A 12 -13.07 -8.74 -5.90
N THR A 13 -12.94 -9.84 -6.63
CA THR A 13 -12.20 -11.01 -6.16
C THR A 13 -10.69 -10.72 -6.11
N PRO A 14 -9.90 -11.51 -5.36
CA PRO A 14 -8.45 -11.35 -5.33
C PRO A 14 -7.77 -11.52 -6.70
N ALA A 15 -8.37 -12.30 -7.60
CA ALA A 15 -7.84 -12.51 -8.95
C ALA A 15 -8.08 -11.29 -9.84
N GLU A 16 -9.28 -10.70 -9.77
CA GLU A 16 -9.60 -9.46 -10.48
C GLU A 16 -8.76 -8.29 -9.97
N PHE A 17 -8.58 -8.18 -8.66
CA PHE A 17 -7.70 -7.15 -8.08
C PHE A 17 -6.23 -7.31 -8.50
N ALA A 18 -5.74 -8.55 -8.56
CA ALA A 18 -4.41 -8.87 -9.07
C ALA A 18 -4.25 -8.40 -10.52
N TYR A 19 -5.25 -8.68 -11.36
CA TYR A 19 -5.30 -8.23 -12.75
C TYR A 19 -5.31 -6.70 -12.88
N LEU A 20 -6.13 -6.00 -12.10
CA LEU A 20 -6.23 -4.53 -12.11
C LEU A 20 -4.94 -3.84 -11.65
N THR A 21 -4.22 -4.41 -10.68
CA THR A 21 -3.06 -3.78 -10.05
C THR A 21 -1.71 -4.28 -10.57
N GLY A 22 -1.72 -5.24 -11.49
CA GLY A 22 -0.50 -5.90 -11.99
C GLY A 22 0.25 -6.72 -10.93
N ARG A 23 -0.41 -7.05 -9.81
CA ARG A 23 0.18 -7.83 -8.70
C ARG A 23 -0.04 -9.32 -8.92
N THR A 24 0.81 -10.15 -8.31
CA THR A 24 0.55 -11.60 -8.27
C THR A 24 -0.55 -11.94 -7.28
N LEU A 25 -1.33 -12.99 -7.56
CA LEU A 25 -2.40 -13.45 -6.67
C LEU A 25 -1.90 -13.81 -5.26
N LYS A 26 -0.70 -14.37 -5.14
CA LYS A 26 -0.05 -14.66 -3.84
C LYS A 26 0.20 -13.37 -3.06
N SER A 27 0.70 -12.32 -3.72
CA SER A 27 0.94 -11.02 -3.11
C SER A 27 -0.36 -10.41 -2.60
N VAL A 28 -1.43 -10.42 -3.42
CA VAL A 28 -2.75 -9.92 -3.03
C VAL A 28 -3.28 -10.66 -1.80
N ARG A 29 -3.21 -11.99 -1.76
CA ARG A 29 -3.62 -12.77 -0.57
C ARG A 29 -2.84 -12.38 0.68
N ASN A 30 -1.52 -12.20 0.57
CA ASN A 30 -0.71 -11.73 1.70
C ASN A 30 -1.13 -10.35 2.20
N LEU A 31 -1.49 -9.42 1.29
CA LEU A 31 -2.01 -8.10 1.67
C LEU A 31 -3.35 -8.23 2.43
N MET A 32 -4.24 -9.11 1.96
CA MET A 32 -5.52 -9.38 2.63
C MET A 32 -5.32 -9.99 4.02
N ASP A 33 -4.40 -10.96 4.16
CA ASP A 33 -4.12 -11.63 5.43
C ASP A 33 -3.49 -10.67 6.46
N ARG A 34 -2.74 -9.67 5.99
CA ARG A 34 -2.13 -8.61 6.83
C ARG A 34 -3.05 -7.41 7.08
N ALA A 35 -4.30 -7.46 6.65
CA ALA A 35 -5.25 -6.35 6.74
C ALA A 35 -4.73 -5.04 6.10
N GLN A 36 -3.94 -5.15 5.02
CA GLN A 36 -3.40 -4.02 4.26
C GLN A 36 -4.32 -3.62 3.08
N LEU A 37 -5.45 -4.30 2.93
CA LEU A 37 -6.49 -3.98 1.96
C LEU A 37 -7.85 -3.94 2.69
N PRO A 38 -8.77 -3.08 2.25
CA PRO A 38 -10.15 -3.11 2.71
C PRO A 38 -10.82 -4.38 2.17
N VAL A 39 -11.22 -5.27 3.08
CA VAL A 39 -11.74 -6.61 2.73
C VAL A 39 -13.12 -6.82 3.35
N HIS A 40 -14.10 -7.08 2.50
CA HIS A 40 -15.41 -7.58 2.90
C HIS A 40 -15.38 -9.12 3.00
N ARG A 41 -15.98 -9.66 4.05
CA ARG A 41 -16.06 -11.10 4.31
C ARG A 41 -17.51 -11.54 4.24
N GLU A 42 -17.84 -12.33 3.23
CA GLU A 42 -19.15 -12.97 3.12
C GLU A 42 -19.12 -14.37 3.73
N GLY A 43 -20.01 -14.63 4.68
CA GLY A 43 -20.20 -15.92 5.30
C GLY A 43 -20.92 -15.82 6.64
N MET A 44 -21.51 -16.92 7.08
CA MET A 44 -22.08 -16.99 8.43
C MET A 44 -20.99 -16.75 9.48
N PRO A 45 -21.32 -16.08 10.60
CA PRO A 45 -20.42 -15.98 11.74
C PRO A 45 -19.93 -17.38 12.13
N GLY A 46 -18.61 -17.55 12.27
CA GLY A 46 -17.99 -18.85 12.58
C GLY A 46 -17.68 -19.76 11.39
N SER A 47 -17.92 -19.33 10.15
CA SER A 47 -17.49 -20.11 8.98
C SER A 47 -15.96 -20.25 8.94
N LYS A 48 -15.47 -21.49 8.74
CA LYS A 48 -14.03 -21.81 8.73
C LYS A 48 -13.25 -21.08 7.63
N ARG A 49 -13.91 -20.78 6.50
CA ARG A 49 -13.33 -20.09 5.33
C ARG A 49 -14.36 -19.18 4.68
N PRO A 50 -14.58 -17.95 5.21
CA PRO A 50 -15.47 -16.99 4.57
C PRO A 50 -14.93 -16.62 3.18
N LYS A 51 -15.83 -16.32 2.25
CA LYS A 51 -15.43 -15.72 0.97
C LYS A 51 -14.98 -14.30 1.26
N ARG A 52 -13.92 -13.87 0.58
CA ARG A 52 -13.27 -12.59 0.82
C ARG A 52 -13.23 -11.80 -0.48
N PHE A 53 -13.76 -10.60 -0.43
CA PHE A 53 -13.77 -9.64 -1.53
C PHE A 53 -13.04 -8.39 -1.11
N ILE A 54 -12.34 -7.77 -2.05
CA ILE A 54 -11.65 -6.50 -1.83
C ILE A 54 -12.63 -5.39 -2.18
N MET A 55 -12.75 -4.39 -1.31
CA MET A 55 -13.59 -3.22 -1.52
C MET A 55 -12.80 -2.24 -2.39
N LEU A 56 -13.05 -2.27 -3.70
CA LEU A 56 -12.20 -1.60 -4.69
C LEU A 56 -12.26 -0.08 -4.57
N GLN A 57 -13.46 0.48 -4.34
CA GLN A 57 -13.62 1.93 -4.21
C GLN A 57 -12.93 2.47 -2.96
N GLU A 58 -13.10 1.80 -1.81
CA GLU A 58 -12.37 2.18 -0.57
C GLU A 58 -10.85 2.12 -0.75
N TYR A 59 -10.35 1.15 -1.52
CA TYR A 59 -8.93 1.07 -1.86
C TYR A 59 -8.48 2.28 -2.69
N TRP A 60 -9.24 2.66 -3.72
CA TRP A 60 -8.91 3.81 -4.55
C TRP A 60 -8.97 5.13 -3.79
N ASP A 61 -9.97 5.30 -2.93
CA ASP A 61 -10.11 6.47 -2.06
C ASP A 61 -8.91 6.59 -1.11
N ALA A 62 -8.49 5.48 -0.49
CA ALA A 62 -7.29 5.45 0.34
C ALA A 62 -6.02 5.81 -0.46
N VAL A 63 -5.89 5.32 -1.70
CA VAL A 63 -4.76 5.66 -2.58
C VAL A 63 -4.79 7.14 -2.96
N ALA A 64 -5.94 7.69 -3.33
CA ALA A 64 -6.11 9.09 -3.68
C ALA A 64 -5.78 10.01 -2.50
N HIS A 65 -6.28 9.67 -1.31
CA HIS A 65 -5.99 10.38 -0.07
C HIS A 65 -4.49 10.37 0.25
N CYS A 66 -3.84 9.19 0.20
CA CYS A 66 -2.39 9.09 0.39
C CYS A 66 -1.61 9.94 -0.62
N ARG A 67 -2.02 9.97 -1.89
CA ARG A 67 -1.39 10.82 -2.93
C ARG A 67 -1.58 12.30 -2.66
N ALA A 68 -2.74 12.71 -2.13
CA ALA A 68 -3.00 14.11 -1.78
C ALA A 68 -2.13 14.59 -0.61
N LEU A 69 -1.70 13.70 0.28
CA LEU A 69 -0.79 14.02 1.39
C LEU A 69 0.67 14.20 0.95
N VAL A 70 1.06 13.72 -0.23
CA VAL A 70 2.43 13.81 -0.72
C VAL A 70 2.69 15.22 -1.26
N THR A 71 3.64 15.92 -0.67
CA THR A 71 4.07 17.25 -1.13
C THR A 71 4.72 17.17 -2.52
N PRO A 72 4.77 18.28 -3.29
CA PRO A 72 5.45 18.29 -4.58
C PRO A 72 6.93 17.86 -4.50
N GLU A 73 7.61 18.22 -3.41
CA GLU A 73 9.00 17.84 -3.17
C GLU A 73 9.16 16.34 -2.92
N GLU A 74 8.31 15.74 -2.08
CA GLU A 74 8.28 14.30 -1.84
C GLU A 74 7.92 13.53 -3.11
N ARG A 75 6.98 14.04 -3.91
CA ARG A 75 6.63 13.46 -5.20
C ARG A 75 7.83 13.44 -6.14
N HIS A 76 8.53 14.56 -6.28
CA HIS A 76 9.75 14.65 -7.08
C HIS A 76 10.87 13.72 -6.57
N TYR A 77 10.98 13.55 -5.25
CA TYR A 77 11.90 12.60 -4.64
C TYR A 77 11.54 11.14 -4.95
N ILE A 78 10.26 10.77 -4.81
CA ILE A 78 9.75 9.43 -5.13
C ILE A 78 9.94 9.14 -6.62
N ASP A 79 9.64 10.09 -7.50
CA ASP A 79 9.82 9.93 -8.94
C ASP A 79 11.29 9.67 -9.28
N ARG A 80 12.23 10.43 -8.69
CA ARG A 80 13.67 10.17 -8.83
C ARG A 80 14.08 8.79 -8.30
N LEU A 81 13.55 8.38 -7.15
CA LEU A 81 13.83 7.07 -6.55
C LEU A 81 13.38 5.92 -7.46
N MET A 82 12.27 6.07 -8.18
CA MET A 82 11.71 5.04 -9.06
C MET A 82 12.40 4.94 -10.42
N HIS A 83 13.02 6.03 -10.92
CA HIS A 83 13.61 6.08 -12.26
C HIS A 83 15.14 5.98 -12.27
N ASP A 84 15.83 6.37 -11.19
CA ASP A 84 17.28 6.33 -11.11
C ASP A 84 17.78 5.21 -10.18
N GLU A 85 18.42 4.20 -10.78
CA GLU A 85 19.00 3.07 -10.06
C GLU A 85 20.09 3.51 -9.06
N ALA A 86 20.86 4.56 -9.37
CA ALA A 86 21.90 5.07 -8.47
C ALA A 86 21.27 5.69 -7.21
N THR A 87 20.22 6.50 -7.38
CA THR A 87 19.42 7.05 -6.27
C THR A 87 18.72 5.95 -5.48
N TYR A 88 18.13 4.96 -6.15
CA TYR A 88 17.53 3.79 -5.49
C TYR A 88 18.55 3.05 -4.63
N ARG A 89 19.68 2.63 -5.20
CA ARG A 89 20.74 1.88 -4.48
C ARG A 89 21.35 2.69 -3.33
N ARG A 90 21.50 4.01 -3.47
CA ARG A 90 21.99 4.88 -2.38
C ARG A 90 21.02 4.92 -1.20
N THR A 91 19.72 4.88 -1.48
CA THR A 91 18.66 5.01 -0.48
C THR A 91 18.27 3.66 0.15
N THR A 92 18.27 2.58 -0.63
CA THR A 92 17.80 1.23 -0.23
C THR A 92 18.92 0.20 -0.09
N GLY A 93 20.14 0.52 -0.53
CA GLY A 93 21.31 -0.36 -0.35
C GLY A 93 21.65 -0.57 1.12
N ASN A 94 22.35 -1.67 1.40
CA ASN A 94 22.68 -2.32 2.70
C ASN A 94 23.03 -1.45 3.94
N LYS A 95 23.11 -0.13 3.81
CA LYS A 95 23.24 0.81 4.93
C LYS A 95 21.94 1.61 5.03
N HIS A 96 20.95 1.06 5.73
CA HIS A 96 19.69 1.71 6.16
C HIS A 96 19.90 2.92 7.10
N ASN A 97 20.91 3.76 6.86
CA ASN A 97 21.23 4.88 7.73
C ASN A 97 20.37 6.12 7.46
N VAL A 98 19.73 6.22 6.30
CA VAL A 98 18.92 7.40 5.93
C VAL A 98 17.56 7.39 6.66
N LEU A 99 17.01 6.21 6.95
CA LEU A 99 15.73 6.04 7.67
C LEU A 99 15.92 5.63 9.13
N LYS A 100 17.14 5.73 9.69
CA LYS A 100 17.31 5.72 11.15
C LYS A 100 16.60 6.95 11.68
N ARG A 101 15.31 6.75 11.97
CA ARG A 101 14.44 7.61 12.77
C ARG A 101 15.30 8.34 13.80
N ASN A 102 15.09 9.66 13.90
CA ASN A 102 15.38 10.46 15.07
C ASN A 102 14.64 9.88 16.30
N SER A 103 14.99 8.68 16.73
CA SER A 103 14.50 8.08 17.95
C SER A 103 15.29 8.69 19.09
N ARG A 104 14.71 9.75 19.67
CA ARG A 104 14.80 10.08 21.11
C ARG A 104 16.09 10.70 21.65
N SER A 105 16.91 11.40 20.85
CA SER A 105 18.01 12.21 21.41
C SER A 105 17.79 13.73 21.42
N ALA A 106 16.73 14.24 20.77
CA ALA A 106 16.48 15.69 20.70
C ALA A 106 15.58 16.25 21.84
N LEU A 107 15.27 15.46 22.88
CA LEU A 107 14.39 15.89 23.98
C LEU A 107 15.05 15.92 25.38
N SER A 108 16.39 15.85 25.48
CA SER A 108 17.07 15.90 26.79
C SER A 108 18.05 17.06 26.97
N HIS A 109 17.94 18.15 26.21
CA HIS A 109 18.68 19.38 26.52
C HIS A 109 17.69 20.49 26.79
N GLY A 110 17.49 20.80 28.07
CA GLY A 110 16.78 22.00 28.50
C GLY A 110 15.96 21.85 29.78
N ARG A 111 16.59 21.48 30.89
CA ARG A 111 16.24 22.05 32.20
C ARG A 111 17.52 22.27 32.99
N ALA A 112 17.90 23.54 33.07
CA ALA A 112 18.72 24.08 34.15
C ALA A 112 17.94 24.05 35.46
#